data_AF-A0AAD6X8G9-F1
#
_entry.id   AF-A0AAD6X8G9-F1
#
_cell.length_a   1.000
_cell.length_b   1.000
_cell.length_c   1.000
_cell.angle_alpha   90.00
_cell.angle_beta   90.00
_cell.angle_gamma   90.00
#
_symmetry.space_group_name_H-M   'P 1'
#
loop_
_entity.id
_entity.type
_entity.pdbx_description
1 polymer ?
#
loop_
_entity_poly.entity_id
_entity_poly.type
_entity_poly.pdbx_seq_one_letter_code
_entity_poly.pdbx_strand_id
1 'polypeptide(L)'
;MRSSVYQFFKSPTLLEDGDGRQYQYFKCAAPKSCKAAAKGISRYQTNKDGSKAADRSSTSNLMKHAKKCWGADVVKARMQGVEAQAKDGSIFSAFARAKDRPVAPSNHTLTEAELRCASFSLFINYAEILTNTVTRAHIVRWIAENNRPLSIVEDREFKYILGAGRPEFRLPGRRTVARDLHAAYQHSRSYVQTLLEEYPGRLSFSTDAWTSPNHRAFVAWIVHLQHEGELLSFPLDVYEVPEV
;
A
#
# COMPACT_ATOMS: atom_id res chain seq x y z
N MET A 1 12.56 0.60 17.90
CA MET A 1 12.51 0.29 16.45
C MET A 1 13.57 -0.76 16.11
N ARG A 2 13.21 -1.81 15.36
CA ARG A 2 14.19 -2.76 14.81
C ARG A 2 14.82 -2.12 13.56
N SER A 3 16.15 -2.05 13.49
CA SER A 3 16.89 -1.47 12.36
C SER A 3 16.56 -2.20 11.04
N SER A 4 16.41 -1.46 9.93
CA SER A 4 16.09 -2.02 8.60
C SER A 4 17.13 -3.02 8.07
N VAL A 5 18.33 -3.11 8.67
CA VAL A 5 19.35 -4.11 8.31
C VAL A 5 18.88 -5.56 8.51
N TYR A 6 17.88 -5.81 9.37
CA TYR A 6 17.41 -7.17 9.64
C TYR A 6 16.74 -7.83 8.43
N GLN A 7 16.30 -7.05 7.42
CA GLN A 7 15.70 -7.58 6.18
C GLN A 7 16.65 -8.44 5.33
N PHE A 8 17.97 -8.34 5.54
CA PHE A 8 18.97 -9.13 4.80
C PHE A 8 19.26 -10.50 5.44
N PHE A 9 18.60 -10.81 6.55
CA PHE A 9 18.81 -12.00 7.36
C PHE A 9 17.46 -12.68 7.64
N LYS A 10 17.49 -13.99 7.87
CA LYS A 10 16.32 -14.71 8.41
C LYS A 10 16.13 -14.37 9.89
N SER A 11 14.94 -14.63 10.42
CA SER A 11 14.62 -14.45 11.83
C SER A 11 15.71 -15.04 12.73
N PRO A 12 16.21 -14.29 13.73
CA PRO A 12 17.33 -14.73 14.54
C PRO A 12 16.95 -15.91 15.42
N THR A 13 17.88 -16.85 15.59
CA THR A 13 17.76 -17.96 16.52
C THR A 13 18.63 -17.69 17.74
N LEU A 14 18.11 -17.90 18.95
CA LEU A 14 18.90 -17.86 20.17
C LEU A 14 19.61 -19.20 20.35
N LEU A 15 20.93 -19.16 20.52
CA LEU A 15 21.79 -20.32 20.70
C LEU A 15 22.76 -20.07 21.86
N GLU A 16 23.36 -21.15 22.35
CA GLU A 16 24.36 -21.13 23.42
C GLU A 16 25.66 -21.76 22.89
N ASP A 17 26.80 -21.17 23.25
CA ASP A 17 28.11 -21.74 22.92
C ASP A 17 28.54 -22.80 23.95
N GLY A 18 29.66 -23.49 23.72
CA GLY A 18 30.17 -24.51 24.63
C GLY A 18 30.61 -23.98 26.00
N ASP A 19 30.74 -22.66 26.16
CA ASP A 19 31.08 -21.98 27.42
C ASP A 19 29.82 -21.48 28.16
N GLY A 20 28.61 -21.83 27.67
CA GLY A 20 27.34 -21.40 28.26
C GLY A 20 26.90 -19.98 27.91
N ARG A 21 27.52 -19.34 26.90
CA ARG A 21 27.20 -17.95 26.51
C ARG A 21 26.12 -17.90 25.46
N GLN A 22 25.08 -17.11 25.74
CA GLN A 22 23.96 -16.92 24.81
C GLN A 22 24.29 -15.91 23.70
N TYR A 23 23.95 -16.29 22.47
CA TYR A 23 24.06 -15.44 21.29
C TYR A 23 22.86 -15.55 20.37
N GLN A 24 22.59 -14.48 19.63
CA GLN A 24 21.62 -14.45 18.54
C GLN A 24 22.33 -14.75 17.23
N TYR A 25 21.88 -15.78 16.53
CA TYR A 25 22.38 -16.16 15.23
C TYR A 25 21.49 -15.64 14.10
N PHE A 26 22.08 -14.86 13.21
CA PHE A 26 21.43 -14.27 12.03
C PHE A 26 21.89 -15.00 10.77
N LYS A 27 21.04 -15.90 10.25
CA LYS A 27 21.32 -16.61 8.99
C LYS A 27 21.19 -15.65 7.81
N CYS A 28 22.21 -15.60 6.95
CA CYS A 28 22.20 -14.73 5.77
C CYS A 28 21.13 -15.18 4.77
N ALA A 29 20.37 -14.23 4.21
CA ALA A 29 19.31 -14.50 3.22
C ALA A 29 19.76 -14.25 1.77
N ALA A 30 21.06 -14.09 1.51
CA ALA A 30 21.57 -13.78 0.17
C ALA A 30 21.22 -14.88 -0.86
N PRO A 31 20.82 -14.50 -2.09
CA PRO A 31 20.42 -15.45 -3.14
C PRO A 31 21.60 -16.24 -3.70
N LYS A 32 22.81 -15.67 -3.70
CA LYS A 32 24.06 -16.40 -3.93
C LYS A 32 24.54 -16.98 -2.59
N SER A 33 25.17 -18.14 -2.61
CA SER A 33 25.68 -18.80 -1.39
C SER A 33 26.56 -17.83 -0.58
N CYS A 34 26.18 -17.62 0.68
CA CYS A 34 26.96 -16.78 1.59
C CYS A 34 28.35 -17.39 1.77
N LYS A 35 29.40 -16.61 1.47
CA LYS A 35 30.80 -17.05 1.57
C LYS A 35 31.35 -17.05 3.01
N ALA A 36 30.55 -16.66 4.00
CA ALA A 36 30.96 -16.75 5.40
C ALA A 36 30.95 -18.21 5.85
N ALA A 37 31.95 -18.63 6.63
CA ALA A 37 32.08 -20.01 7.13
C ALA A 37 30.80 -20.49 7.85
N ALA A 38 30.21 -19.62 8.68
CA ALA A 38 28.97 -19.92 9.40
C ALA A 38 27.69 -19.73 8.55
N LYS A 39 27.78 -19.24 7.30
CA LYS A 39 26.62 -18.81 6.46
C LYS A 39 25.72 -17.74 7.11
N GLY A 40 26.25 -17.00 8.08
CA GLY A 40 25.53 -16.00 8.87
C GLY A 40 26.46 -15.27 9.85
N ILE A 41 25.86 -14.58 10.83
CA ILE A 41 26.57 -13.83 11.89
C ILE A 41 25.98 -14.19 13.24
N SER A 42 26.85 -14.44 14.23
CA SER A 42 26.48 -14.55 15.64
C SER A 42 26.70 -13.23 16.37
N ARG A 43 25.77 -12.87 17.25
CA ARG A 43 25.86 -11.72 18.15
C ARG A 43 25.68 -12.19 19.59
N TYR A 44 26.75 -12.12 20.38
CA TYR A 44 26.72 -12.45 21.80
C TYR A 44 26.00 -11.37 22.60
N GLN A 45 25.18 -11.78 23.58
CA GLN A 45 24.49 -10.85 24.48
C GLN A 45 25.36 -10.46 25.68
N THR A 46 26.35 -11.29 25.98
CA THR A 46 27.29 -11.14 27.09
C THR A 46 28.73 -11.12 26.58
N ASN A 47 29.57 -10.40 27.29
CA ASN A 47 31.02 -10.45 27.12
C ASN A 47 31.58 -11.74 27.73
N LYS A 48 32.88 -11.99 27.52
CA LYS A 48 33.52 -13.21 28.03
C LYS A 48 33.54 -13.34 29.55
N ASP A 49 33.52 -12.19 30.23
CA ASP A 49 33.49 -12.02 31.69
C ASP A 49 32.06 -12.10 32.29
N GLY A 50 31.04 -12.38 31.48
CA GLY A 50 29.64 -12.47 31.92
C GLY A 50 28.94 -11.11 32.03
N SER A 51 29.64 -9.99 31.79
CA SER A 51 29.02 -8.66 31.75
C SER A 51 28.14 -8.50 30.51
N LYS A 52 27.15 -7.59 30.56
CA LYS A 52 26.31 -7.28 29.39
C LYS A 52 27.18 -6.64 28.30
N ALA A 53 27.13 -7.18 27.09
CA ALA A 53 27.88 -6.62 25.97
C ALA A 53 27.41 -5.19 25.68
N ALA A 54 28.32 -4.22 25.70
CA ALA A 54 28.03 -2.81 25.44
C ALA A 54 27.42 -2.60 24.04
N ASP A 55 27.86 -3.40 23.07
CA ASP A 55 27.44 -3.33 21.66
C ASP A 55 26.22 -4.22 21.32
N ARG A 56 25.44 -4.66 22.31
CA ARG A 56 24.29 -5.57 22.10
C ARG A 56 23.22 -5.05 21.12
N SER A 57 23.15 -3.72 20.93
CA SER A 57 22.24 -3.05 19.98
C SER A 57 22.92 -2.63 18.66
N SER A 58 24.24 -2.80 18.53
CA SER A 58 25.01 -2.33 17.37
C SER A 58 24.76 -3.16 16.12
N THR A 59 24.41 -2.50 15.02
CA THR A 59 24.10 -3.12 13.72
C THR A 59 25.26 -3.12 12.75
N SER A 60 26.43 -2.60 13.15
CA SER A 60 27.60 -2.42 12.27
C SER A 60 28.08 -3.73 11.64
N ASN A 61 28.15 -4.82 12.41
CA ASN A 61 28.59 -6.12 11.90
C ASN A 61 27.60 -6.72 10.88
N LEU A 62 26.28 -6.59 11.14
CA LEU A 62 25.24 -7.01 10.22
C LEU A 62 25.29 -6.19 8.93
N MET A 63 25.53 -4.88 9.04
CA MET A 63 25.64 -3.98 7.89
C MET A 63 26.86 -4.32 7.01
N LYS A 64 28.02 -4.57 7.63
CA LYS A 64 29.24 -4.98 6.90
C LYS A 64 29.02 -6.27 6.12
N HIS A 65 28.38 -7.27 6.75
CA HIS A 65 28.06 -8.53 6.09
C HIS A 65 27.05 -8.36 4.96
N ALA A 66 25.97 -7.60 5.19
CA ALA A 66 24.97 -7.33 4.17
C ALA A 66 25.62 -6.72 2.92
N LYS A 67 26.49 -5.71 3.08
CA LYS A 67 27.21 -5.08 1.97
C LYS A 67 28.11 -6.07 1.22
N LYS A 68 28.78 -6.97 1.94
CA LYS A 68 29.65 -8.00 1.33
C LYS A 68 28.85 -9.05 0.54
N CYS A 69 27.67 -9.42 1.01
CA CYS A 69 26.86 -10.48 0.39
C CYS A 69 25.90 -9.99 -0.71
N TRP A 70 25.38 -8.78 -0.58
CA TRP A 70 24.35 -8.23 -1.49
C TRP A 70 24.88 -7.11 -2.39
N GLY A 71 26.06 -6.55 -2.09
CA GLY A 71 26.59 -5.36 -2.75
C GLY A 71 26.19 -4.08 -2.00
N ALA A 72 27.09 -3.09 -1.98
CA ALA A 72 26.85 -1.85 -1.23
C ALA A 72 25.63 -1.07 -1.76
N ASP A 73 25.45 -1.05 -3.07
CA ASP A 73 24.37 -0.31 -3.74
C ASP A 73 23.00 -0.95 -3.50
N VAL A 74 22.90 -2.28 -3.58
CA VAL A 74 21.67 -3.03 -3.28
C VAL A 74 21.27 -2.84 -1.83
N VAL A 75 22.24 -2.88 -0.91
CA VAL A 75 21.98 -2.62 0.51
C VAL A 75 21.51 -1.19 0.72
N LYS A 76 22.16 -0.21 0.08
CA LYS A 76 21.77 1.21 0.18
C LYS A 76 20.35 1.43 -0.34
N ALA A 77 20.00 0.90 -1.51
CA ALA A 77 18.67 1.03 -2.10
C ALA A 77 17.56 0.42 -1.23
N ARG A 78 17.76 -0.81 -0.73
CA ARG A 78 16.78 -1.46 0.16
C ARG A 78 16.71 -0.83 1.54
N MET A 79 17.81 -0.26 2.04
CA MET A 79 17.83 0.49 3.31
C MET A 79 17.16 1.87 3.19
N GLN A 80 17.15 2.45 1.98
CA GLN A 80 16.48 3.72 1.65
C GLN A 80 15.00 3.55 1.30
N GLY A 81 14.45 2.33 1.38
CA GLY A 81 13.02 2.08 1.14
C GLY A 81 12.59 2.18 -0.32
N VAL A 82 13.51 2.02 -1.28
CA VAL A 82 13.12 1.82 -2.67
C VAL A 82 12.66 0.38 -2.79
N GLU A 83 11.37 0.14 -2.57
CA GLU A 83 10.75 -1.13 -2.89
C GLU A 83 11.01 -1.43 -4.37
N ALA A 84 11.51 -2.64 -4.65
CA ALA A 84 11.37 -3.19 -5.98
C ALA A 84 9.86 -3.18 -6.27
N GLN A 85 9.45 -2.50 -7.35
CA GLN A 85 8.07 -2.40 -7.78
C GLN A 85 7.43 -3.80 -7.78
N ALA A 86 6.71 -4.10 -6.71
CA ALA A 86 5.68 -5.11 -6.77
C ALA A 86 4.63 -4.53 -7.72
N LYS A 87 4.21 -5.32 -8.72
CA LYS A 87 3.01 -5.00 -9.47
C LYS A 87 1.88 -4.92 -8.44
N ASP A 88 1.49 -3.70 -8.11
CA ASP A 88 0.35 -3.42 -7.25
C ASP A 88 -0.86 -3.98 -8.00
N GLY A 89 -1.50 -5.05 -7.52
CA GLY A 89 -2.61 -5.74 -8.19
C GLY A 89 -3.90 -4.93 -8.25
N SER A 90 -3.82 -3.61 -8.18
CA SER A 90 -4.93 -2.69 -8.31
C SER A 90 -5.36 -2.58 -9.77
N ILE A 91 -6.67 -2.51 -10.02
CA ILE A 91 -7.22 -2.26 -11.37
C ILE A 91 -6.59 -1.02 -12.03
N PHE A 92 -6.18 -0.03 -11.23
CA PHE A 92 -5.49 1.15 -11.74
C PHE A 92 -4.15 0.81 -12.41
N SER A 93 -3.37 -0.13 -11.87
CA SER A 93 -2.10 -0.52 -12.47
C SER A 93 -2.28 -1.32 -13.77
N ALA A 94 -3.37 -2.10 -13.87
CA ALA A 94 -3.69 -2.90 -15.05
C ALA A 94 -4.18 -2.04 -16.25
N PHE A 95 -4.77 -0.87 -15.98
CA PHE A 95 -5.39 -0.03 -17.02
C PHE A 95 -4.81 1.41 -17.11
N ALA A 96 -3.78 1.75 -16.32
CA ALA A 96 -3.11 3.06 -16.39
C ALA A 96 -2.49 3.32 -17.76
N ARG A 97 -2.68 4.52 -18.31
CA ARG A 97 -2.01 4.92 -19.56
C ARG A 97 -0.56 5.30 -19.26
N ALA A 98 0.31 5.31 -20.26
CA ALA A 98 1.76 5.56 -20.14
C ALA A 98 2.18 6.88 -19.43
N LYS A 99 1.24 7.76 -19.08
CA LYS A 99 1.49 9.02 -18.35
C LYS A 99 0.92 9.06 -16.93
N ASP A 100 0.17 8.04 -16.50
CA ASP A 100 -0.41 7.97 -15.17
C ASP A 100 0.59 7.38 -14.17
N ARG A 101 0.74 8.00 -13.00
CA ARG A 101 1.59 7.49 -11.92
C ARG A 101 0.74 7.21 -10.67
N PRO A 102 0.89 6.05 -10.02
CA PRO A 102 0.32 5.82 -8.70
C PRO A 102 0.92 6.81 -7.70
N VAL A 103 0.08 7.47 -6.91
CA VAL A 103 0.53 8.25 -5.76
C VAL A 103 0.90 7.25 -4.67
N ALA A 104 2.19 7.13 -4.35
CA ALA A 104 2.66 6.28 -3.27
C ALA A 104 2.37 6.97 -1.92
N PRO A 105 1.50 6.42 -1.05
CA PRO A 105 1.36 6.94 0.29
C PRO A 105 2.59 6.54 1.12
N SER A 106 3.37 7.52 1.55
CA SER A 106 4.48 7.26 2.47
C SER A 106 3.94 7.13 3.90
N ASN A 107 4.19 6.00 4.56
CA ASN A 107 3.75 5.75 5.96
C ASN A 107 4.72 6.33 7.02
N HIS A 108 5.58 7.29 6.68
CA HIS A 108 6.41 7.97 7.67
C HIS A 108 5.74 9.25 8.13
N THR A 109 5.77 9.50 9.44
CA THR A 109 5.29 10.75 10.03
C THR A 109 6.23 11.86 9.61
N LEU A 110 5.78 12.73 8.70
CA LEU A 110 6.55 13.88 8.22
C LEU A 110 6.82 14.83 9.39
N THR A 111 8.07 15.27 9.54
CA THR A 111 8.42 16.35 10.47
C THR A 111 7.77 17.66 10.04
N GLU A 112 7.60 18.64 10.95
CA GLU A 112 7.00 19.94 10.60
C GLU A 112 7.74 20.67 9.46
N ALA A 113 9.06 20.51 9.37
CA ALA A 113 9.87 21.07 8.30
C ALA A 113 9.63 20.36 6.97
N GLU A 114 9.49 19.03 6.99
CA GLU A 114 9.13 18.23 5.80
C GLU A 114 7.70 18.51 5.34
N LEU A 115 6.75 18.72 6.26
CA LEU A 115 5.40 19.18 5.94
C LEU A 115 5.43 20.55 5.23
N ARG A 116 6.23 21.51 5.71
CA ARG A 116 6.36 22.84 5.07
C ARG A 116 7.03 22.77 3.69
N CYS A 117 8.08 21.97 3.52
CA CYS A 117 8.75 21.78 2.22
C CYS A 117 7.91 20.96 1.23
N ALA A 118 7.19 19.94 1.70
CA ALA A 118 6.25 19.18 0.88
C ALA A 118 5.06 20.06 0.45
N SER A 119 4.54 20.90 1.35
CA SER A 119 3.53 21.92 1.02
C SER A 119 4.01 22.86 -0.08
N PHE A 120 5.27 23.32 0.00
CA PHE A 120 5.88 24.22 -0.99
C PHE A 120 6.16 23.52 -2.33
N SER A 121 6.56 22.25 -2.28
CA SER A 121 6.94 21.45 -3.46
C SER A 121 5.73 20.86 -4.21
N LEU A 122 4.65 20.51 -3.48
CA LEU A 122 3.32 20.21 -4.05
C LEU A 122 2.70 21.45 -4.70
N PHE A 123 2.95 22.64 -4.16
CA PHE A 123 2.48 23.89 -4.75
C PHE A 123 3.09 24.16 -6.14
N ILE A 124 4.32 23.72 -6.39
CA ILE A 124 5.06 23.99 -7.64
C ILE A 124 4.79 22.93 -8.73
N ASN A 125 4.51 21.66 -8.37
CA ASN A 125 4.23 20.60 -9.35
C ASN A 125 2.74 20.38 -9.64
N TYR A 126 1.83 20.86 -8.78
CA TYR A 126 0.37 20.80 -8.97
C TYR A 126 -0.17 22.16 -9.45
N ALA A 127 0.54 22.79 -10.38
CA ALA A 127 0.09 24.01 -11.05
C ALA A 127 -0.82 23.74 -12.25
N GLU A 128 -1.44 22.55 -12.34
CA GLU A 128 -2.81 22.53 -12.84
C GLU A 128 -3.64 23.17 -11.74
N ILE A 129 -4.10 24.40 -11.98
CA ILE A 129 -5.15 25.03 -11.19
C ILE A 129 -6.17 23.94 -10.89
N LEU A 130 -6.33 23.58 -9.61
CA LEU A 130 -7.26 22.53 -9.19
C LEU A 130 -8.67 23.03 -9.51
N THR A 131 -9.09 22.84 -10.75
CA THR A 131 -10.39 23.32 -11.21
C THR A 131 -11.46 22.62 -10.40
N ASN A 132 -12.66 23.22 -10.35
CA ASN A 132 -13.79 22.60 -9.67
C ASN A 132 -14.04 21.16 -10.19
N THR A 133 -13.83 20.94 -11.49
CA THR A 133 -13.97 19.63 -12.15
C THR A 133 -12.93 18.62 -11.63
N VAL A 134 -11.64 18.98 -11.61
CA VAL A 134 -10.57 18.11 -11.12
C VAL A 134 -10.79 17.76 -9.65
N THR A 135 -11.16 18.77 -8.84
CA THR A 135 -11.50 18.56 -7.42
C THR A 135 -12.64 17.56 -7.25
N ARG A 136 -13.73 17.72 -8.01
CA ARG A 136 -14.89 16.82 -7.94
C ARG A 136 -14.52 15.38 -8.33
N ALA A 137 -13.74 15.21 -9.39
CA ALA A 137 -13.27 13.89 -9.81
C ALA A 137 -12.43 13.20 -8.72
N HIS A 138 -11.51 13.92 -8.07
CA HIS A 138 -10.73 13.39 -6.96
C HIS A 138 -11.58 13.02 -5.75
N ILE A 139 -12.58 13.84 -5.40
CA ILE A 139 -13.51 13.54 -4.30
C ILE A 139 -14.31 12.26 -4.58
N VAL A 140 -14.85 12.13 -5.80
CA VAL A 140 -15.60 10.92 -6.21
C VAL A 140 -14.71 9.68 -6.15
N ARG A 141 -13.51 9.77 -6.71
CA ARG A 141 -12.52 8.68 -6.67
C ARG A 141 -12.19 8.29 -5.23
N TRP A 142 -11.87 9.26 -4.39
CA TRP A 142 -11.54 9.02 -2.98
C TRP A 142 -12.69 8.35 -2.23
N ILE A 143 -13.92 8.83 -2.44
CA ILE A 143 -15.11 8.27 -1.81
C ILE A 143 -15.34 6.82 -2.24
N ALA A 144 -15.22 6.54 -3.54
CA ALA A 144 -15.41 5.20 -4.10
C ALA A 144 -14.32 4.23 -3.63
N GLU A 145 -13.05 4.59 -3.75
CA GLU A 145 -11.92 3.71 -3.41
C GLU A 145 -11.82 3.42 -1.91
N ASN A 146 -12.27 4.35 -1.05
CA ASN A 146 -12.12 4.24 0.40
C ASN A 146 -13.44 3.99 1.14
N ASN A 147 -14.52 3.67 0.42
CA ASN A 147 -15.86 3.42 0.98
C ASN A 147 -16.31 4.52 1.97
N ARG A 148 -16.07 5.79 1.61
CA ARG A 148 -16.39 6.92 2.51
C ARG A 148 -17.88 7.29 2.38
N PRO A 149 -18.51 7.74 3.48
CA PRO A 149 -19.87 8.25 3.39
C PRO A 149 -19.89 9.55 2.57
N LEU A 150 -20.89 9.70 1.70
CA LEU A 150 -21.04 10.91 0.87
C LEU A 150 -21.19 12.19 1.69
N SER A 151 -21.65 12.11 2.95
CA SER A 151 -21.78 13.24 3.87
C SER A 151 -20.44 13.81 4.34
N ILE A 152 -19.32 13.11 4.13
CA ILE A 152 -18.00 13.58 4.58
C ILE A 152 -17.63 14.95 3.97
N VAL A 153 -18.10 15.24 2.75
CA VAL A 153 -17.86 16.53 2.08
C VAL A 153 -18.61 17.69 2.72
N GLU A 154 -19.61 17.38 3.56
CA GLU A 154 -20.38 18.37 4.29
C GLU A 154 -19.80 18.67 5.67
N ASP A 155 -18.82 17.87 6.13
CA ASP A 155 -18.13 18.05 7.40
C ASP A 155 -17.45 19.43 7.50
N ARG A 156 -17.55 20.03 8.69
CA ARG A 156 -17.08 21.40 8.94
C ARG A 156 -15.56 21.48 8.94
N GLU A 157 -14.88 20.58 9.64
CA GLU A 157 -13.42 20.60 9.75
C GLU A 157 -12.77 20.24 8.42
N PHE A 158 -13.36 19.27 7.70
CA PHE A 158 -12.91 18.91 6.36
C PHE A 158 -13.00 20.10 5.37
N LYS A 159 -14.11 20.85 5.40
CA LYS A 159 -14.26 22.10 4.63
C LYS A 159 -13.21 23.14 5.01
N TYR A 160 -12.97 23.31 6.31
CA TYR A 160 -11.99 24.26 6.80
C TYR A 160 -10.56 23.91 6.33
N ILE A 161 -10.16 22.65 6.48
CA ILE A 161 -8.84 22.17 6.06
C ILE A 161 -8.64 22.34 4.55
N LEU A 162 -9.61 21.92 3.73
CA LEU A 162 -9.48 22.01 2.27
C LEU A 162 -9.62 23.45 1.74
N GLY A 163 -10.36 24.31 2.44
CA GLY A 163 -10.52 25.73 2.12
C GLY A 163 -9.42 26.63 2.70
N ALA A 164 -8.54 26.12 3.56
CA ALA A 164 -7.50 26.91 4.21
C ALA A 164 -6.57 27.55 3.17
N GLY A 165 -6.45 28.89 3.22
CA GLY A 165 -5.65 29.65 2.26
C GLY A 165 -6.27 29.78 0.87
N ARG A 166 -7.52 29.33 0.66
CA ARG A 166 -8.24 29.39 -0.63
C ARG A 166 -9.67 29.91 -0.43
N PRO A 167 -9.88 31.24 -0.28
CA PRO A 167 -11.20 31.82 0.03
C PRO A 167 -12.29 31.49 -1.01
N GLU A 168 -11.91 31.29 -2.26
CA GLU A 168 -12.83 30.96 -3.35
C GLU A 168 -13.13 29.45 -3.48
N PHE A 169 -12.38 28.61 -2.75
CA PHE A 169 -12.56 27.17 -2.82
C PHE A 169 -13.87 26.76 -2.15
N ARG A 170 -14.72 26.07 -2.92
CA ARG A 170 -15.99 25.52 -2.43
C ARG A 170 -16.04 24.03 -2.71
N LEU A 171 -16.21 23.26 -1.64
CA LEU A 171 -16.49 21.83 -1.78
C LEU A 171 -17.87 21.60 -2.41
N PRO A 172 -18.00 20.58 -3.28
CA PRO A 172 -19.30 20.16 -3.77
C PRO A 172 -20.15 19.65 -2.60
N GLY A 173 -21.46 19.94 -2.63
CA GLY A 173 -22.39 19.35 -1.67
C GLY A 173 -22.58 17.85 -1.91
N ARG A 174 -23.08 17.14 -0.90
CA ARG A 174 -23.28 15.68 -0.95
C ARG A 174 -24.08 15.22 -2.16
N ARG A 175 -25.12 15.96 -2.54
CA ARG A 175 -25.97 15.63 -3.70
C ARG A 175 -25.22 15.74 -5.02
N THR A 176 -24.32 16.73 -5.15
CA THR A 176 -23.48 16.88 -6.35
C THR A 176 -22.52 15.71 -6.46
N VAL A 177 -21.85 15.37 -5.36
CA VAL A 177 -20.94 14.22 -5.31
C VAL A 177 -21.67 12.90 -5.60
N ALA A 178 -22.88 12.72 -5.08
CA ALA A 178 -23.70 11.55 -5.37
C ALA A 178 -24.03 11.42 -6.86
N ARG A 179 -24.38 12.53 -7.53
CA ARG A 179 -24.61 12.56 -8.99
C ARG A 179 -23.35 12.23 -9.77
N ASP A 180 -22.22 12.80 -9.36
CA ASP A 180 -20.94 12.57 -10.03
C ASP A 180 -20.47 11.12 -9.85
N LEU A 181 -20.64 10.56 -8.65
CA LEU A 181 -20.38 9.15 -8.37
C LEU A 181 -21.27 8.24 -9.22
N HIS A 182 -22.57 8.57 -9.34
CA HIS A 182 -23.47 7.81 -10.19
C HIS A 182 -23.06 7.89 -11.66
N ALA A 183 -22.69 9.07 -12.17
CA ALA A 183 -22.20 9.23 -13.54
C ALA A 183 -20.91 8.43 -13.79
N ALA A 184 -19.97 8.47 -12.84
CA ALA A 184 -18.75 7.66 -12.90
C ALA A 184 -19.07 6.16 -12.91
N TYR A 185 -20.00 5.71 -12.06
CA TYR A 185 -20.47 4.33 -12.04
C TYR A 185 -21.09 3.91 -13.38
N GLN A 186 -21.98 4.71 -13.97
CA GLN A 186 -22.59 4.38 -15.27
C GLN A 186 -21.53 4.24 -16.36
N HIS A 187 -20.54 5.13 -16.39
CA HIS A 187 -19.43 5.04 -17.33
C HIS A 187 -18.59 3.78 -17.12
N SER A 188 -18.22 3.48 -15.88
CA SER A 188 -17.48 2.25 -15.53
C SER A 188 -18.28 0.98 -15.85
N ARG A 189 -19.60 1.00 -15.62
CA ARG A 189 -20.49 -0.11 -15.94
C ARG A 189 -20.53 -0.38 -17.44
N SER A 190 -20.71 0.65 -18.27
CA SER A 190 -20.67 0.50 -19.73
C SER A 190 -19.32 -0.02 -20.20
N TYR A 191 -18.22 0.47 -19.63
CA TYR A 191 -16.88 -0.03 -19.95
C TYR A 191 -16.71 -1.51 -19.59
N VAL A 192 -17.09 -1.92 -18.37
CA VAL A 192 -17.01 -3.31 -17.93
C VAL A 192 -17.94 -4.21 -18.77
N GLN A 193 -19.12 -3.72 -19.15
CA GLN A 193 -20.02 -4.46 -20.04
C GLN A 193 -19.35 -4.77 -21.39
N THR A 194 -18.83 -3.74 -22.08
CA THR A 194 -18.11 -3.92 -23.34
C THR A 194 -16.90 -4.83 -23.16
N LEU A 195 -16.12 -4.64 -22.09
CA LEU A 195 -14.98 -5.49 -21.78
C LEU A 195 -15.38 -6.96 -21.68
N LEU A 196 -16.49 -7.28 -21.00
CA LEU A 196 -16.96 -8.66 -20.82
C LEU A 196 -17.57 -9.26 -22.09
N GLU A 197 -18.28 -8.45 -22.89
CA GLU A 197 -18.87 -8.89 -24.17
C GLU A 197 -17.79 -9.20 -25.22
N GLU A 198 -16.71 -8.40 -25.27
CA GLU A 198 -15.62 -8.55 -26.24
C GLU A 198 -14.52 -9.50 -25.75
N TYR A 199 -14.58 -9.97 -24.50
CA TYR A 199 -13.52 -10.78 -23.93
C TYR A 199 -13.44 -12.17 -24.59
N PRO A 200 -12.30 -12.52 -25.25
CA PRO A 200 -12.19 -13.76 -26.01
C PRO A 200 -11.98 -15.00 -25.14
N GLY A 201 -11.67 -14.81 -23.85
CA GLY A 201 -11.38 -15.88 -22.91
C GLY A 201 -12.63 -16.46 -22.26
N ARG A 202 -12.42 -17.30 -21.26
CA ARG A 202 -13.52 -17.89 -20.47
C ARG A 202 -13.88 -16.97 -19.31
N LEU A 203 -15.18 -16.72 -19.15
CA LEU A 203 -15.74 -16.07 -17.97
C LEU A 203 -16.21 -17.13 -16.98
N SER A 204 -15.88 -16.96 -15.71
CA SER A 204 -16.41 -17.78 -14.61
C SER A 204 -17.28 -16.91 -13.72
N PHE A 205 -18.48 -17.37 -13.39
CA PHE A 205 -19.40 -16.64 -12.54
C PHE A 205 -19.46 -17.30 -11.16
N SER A 206 -19.39 -16.49 -10.12
CA SER A 206 -19.65 -16.92 -8.75
C SER A 206 -20.82 -16.12 -8.18
N THR A 207 -21.54 -16.77 -7.27
CA THR A 207 -22.59 -16.15 -6.49
C THR A 207 -22.25 -16.32 -5.02
N ASP A 208 -22.42 -15.27 -4.25
CA ASP A 208 -22.30 -15.29 -2.80
C ASP A 208 -23.60 -14.79 -2.19
N ALA A 209 -24.10 -15.50 -1.18
CA ALA A 209 -25.34 -15.18 -0.51
C ALA A 209 -25.10 -15.14 0.99
N TRP A 210 -25.46 -14.02 1.63
CA TRP A 210 -25.26 -13.83 3.06
C TRP A 210 -26.43 -13.12 3.71
N THR A 211 -26.58 -13.32 5.01
CA THR A 211 -27.48 -12.52 5.84
C THR A 211 -26.66 -11.49 6.60
N SER A 212 -27.00 -10.22 6.41
CA SER A 212 -26.35 -9.13 7.14
C SER A 212 -26.69 -9.17 8.64
N PRO A 213 -25.90 -8.51 9.51
CA PRO A 213 -26.23 -8.38 10.94
C PRO A 213 -27.61 -7.75 11.21
N ASN A 214 -28.16 -7.02 10.24
CA ASN A 214 -29.49 -6.43 10.32
C ASN A 214 -30.61 -7.39 9.87
N HIS A 215 -30.33 -8.70 9.79
CA HIS A 215 -31.24 -9.77 9.36
C HIS A 215 -31.76 -9.66 7.92
N ARG A 216 -31.13 -8.83 7.08
CA ARG A 216 -31.46 -8.70 5.66
C ARG A 216 -30.60 -9.65 4.84
N ALA A 217 -31.23 -10.43 3.97
CA ALA A 217 -30.54 -11.35 3.06
C ALA A 217 -30.08 -10.64 1.78
N PHE A 218 -28.86 -10.92 1.33
CA PHE A 218 -28.26 -10.35 0.13
C PHE A 218 -27.67 -11.46 -0.75
N VAL A 219 -27.65 -11.20 -2.05
CA VAL A 219 -26.94 -12.02 -3.04
C VAL A 219 -26.07 -11.11 -3.89
N ALA A 220 -24.81 -11.49 -4.08
CA ALA A 220 -23.88 -10.87 -4.99
C ALA A 220 -23.57 -11.80 -6.17
N TRP A 221 -23.41 -11.20 -7.35
CA TRP A 221 -22.89 -11.86 -8.55
C TRP A 221 -21.53 -11.28 -8.87
N ILE A 222 -20.54 -12.15 -9.06
CA ILE A 222 -19.17 -11.75 -9.38
C ILE A 222 -18.73 -12.52 -10.62
N VAL A 223 -18.13 -11.83 -11.58
CA VAL A 223 -17.47 -12.46 -12.72
C VAL A 223 -15.97 -12.46 -12.52
N HIS A 224 -15.33 -13.56 -12.89
CA HIS A 224 -13.89 -13.76 -12.84
C HIS A 224 -13.37 -14.07 -14.25
N LEU A 225 -12.26 -13.45 -14.62
CA LEU A 225 -11.59 -13.66 -15.90
C LEU A 225 -10.07 -13.59 -15.75
N GLN A 226 -9.32 -14.19 -16.67
CA GLN A 226 -7.87 -14.17 -16.67
C GLN A 226 -7.34 -13.21 -17.75
N HIS A 227 -6.66 -12.14 -17.38
CA HIS A 227 -6.06 -11.20 -18.33
C HIS A 227 -4.55 -11.13 -18.10
N GLU A 228 -3.75 -11.43 -19.13
CA GLU A 228 -2.28 -11.36 -19.08
C GLU A 228 -1.64 -12.14 -17.91
N GLY A 229 -2.25 -13.26 -17.52
CA GLY A 229 -1.78 -14.10 -16.40
C GLY A 229 -2.27 -13.64 -15.03
N GLU A 230 -3.04 -12.57 -14.95
CA GLU A 230 -3.65 -12.05 -13.72
C GLU A 230 -5.15 -12.39 -13.67
N LEU A 231 -5.65 -12.72 -12.47
CA LEU A 231 -7.07 -12.97 -12.24
C LEU A 231 -7.76 -11.64 -11.91
N LEU A 232 -8.68 -11.23 -12.77
CA LEU A 232 -9.54 -10.07 -12.55
C LEU A 232 -10.91 -10.53 -12.07
N SER A 233 -11.49 -9.78 -11.13
CA SER A 233 -12.82 -10.07 -10.56
C SER A 233 -13.64 -8.79 -10.52
N PHE A 234 -14.87 -8.84 -11.04
CA PHE A 234 -15.77 -7.71 -11.08
C PHE A 234 -17.09 -8.07 -10.39
N PRO A 235 -17.49 -7.35 -9.32
CA PRO A 235 -18.86 -7.46 -8.82
C PRO A 235 -19.81 -6.87 -9.86
N LEU A 236 -20.74 -7.69 -10.33
CA LEU A 236 -21.73 -7.30 -11.33
C LEU A 236 -22.95 -6.68 -10.68
N ASP A 237 -23.44 -7.30 -9.62
CA ASP A 237 -24.59 -6.82 -8.88
C ASP A 237 -24.56 -7.31 -7.42
N VAL A 238 -25.21 -6.55 -6.54
CA VAL A 238 -25.52 -6.91 -5.17
C VAL A 238 -26.94 -6.46 -4.90
N TYR A 239 -27.84 -7.40 -4.71
CA TYR A 239 -29.24 -7.11 -4.42
C TYR A 239 -29.70 -7.79 -3.14
N GLU A 240 -30.67 -7.15 -2.50
CA GLU A 240 -31.34 -7.69 -1.34
C GLU A 240 -32.43 -8.67 -1.77
N VAL A 241 -32.51 -9.80 -1.08
CA VAL A 241 -33.53 -10.81 -1.33
C VAL A 241 -34.80 -10.41 -0.58
N PRO A 242 -35.95 -10.29 -1.26
CA PRO A 242 -37.22 -10.02 -0.60
C PRO A 242 -37.57 -11.11 0.42
N GLU A 243 -38.16 -10.72 1.55
CA GLU A 243 -38.78 -11.68 2.47
C GLU A 243 -39.98 -12.35 1.78
N VAL A 244 -40.09 -13.68 1.91
CA VAL A 244 -41.17 -14.51 1.34
C VAL A 244 -42.26 -14.72 2.37
#